data_AF-A0ABD3MZG3-F1
#
_entry.id   AF-A0ABD3MZG3-F1
#
_cell.length_a   1.000
_cell.length_b   1.000
_cell.length_c   1.000
_cell.angle_alpha   90.00
_cell.angle_beta   90.00
_cell.angle_gamma   90.00
#
_symmetry.space_group_name_H-M   'P 1'
#
loop_
_entity.id
_entity.type
_entity.pdbx_description
1 polymer ?
#
loop_
_entity_poly.entity_id
_entity_poly.type
_entity_poly.pdbx_seq_one_letter_code
_entity_poly.pdbx_strand_id
1 'polypeptide(L)'
;MAVNNKITSDTSPFEEAAAAVSKALNGSFTQSDNADQAGPAVSLTPKSFFISWNGVLVLLFDGFPPALEQFKLQLNNQCSVSGYKTENFGSQWAKITLAFVNDSSDVKPLSLDEFRKLKEIFVKSSAWFAREDCNIPVINVSLVEYEWRSLEQVKQKYDFELTSSAAAGGGGGLGLGVSAEQQAKSNSVFSEWDNEEAYLPNVNAVGAPYRSPLETNGLTCVSFLDVRSVPVLWQTICMLKDDIEAEFPGRYEWMRDDSLHCTIRAMDK
;
A
#
# COMPACT_ATOMS: atom_id res chain seq x y z
N MET A 1 -9.19 25.52 -49.08
CA MET A 1 -9.20 24.38 -48.15
C MET A 1 -8.15 24.63 -47.08
N ALA A 2 -8.56 25.05 -45.89
CA ALA A 2 -7.65 25.26 -44.77
C ALA A 2 -7.43 23.91 -44.07
N VAL A 3 -6.18 23.44 -44.07
CA VAL A 3 -5.76 22.25 -43.33
C VAL A 3 -5.64 22.66 -41.86
N ASN A 4 -6.63 22.24 -41.07
CA ASN A 4 -6.64 22.47 -39.63
C ASN A 4 -5.71 21.43 -38.99
N ASN A 5 -4.43 21.79 -38.82
CA ASN A 5 -3.48 20.98 -38.06
C ASN A 5 -3.87 21.06 -36.58
N LYS A 6 -4.71 20.10 -36.16
CA LYS A 6 -4.97 19.84 -34.75
C LYS A 6 -3.69 19.24 -34.17
N ILE A 7 -2.85 20.08 -33.59
CA ILE A 7 -1.74 19.66 -32.74
C ILE A 7 -2.40 19.03 -31.50
N THR A 8 -2.58 17.72 -31.52
CA THR A 8 -2.77 16.96 -30.29
C THR A 8 -1.41 16.95 -29.61
N SER A 9 -1.28 17.66 -28.49
CA SER A 9 -0.11 17.49 -27.63
C SER A 9 -0.15 16.04 -27.13
N ASP A 10 0.72 15.19 -27.65
CA ASP A 10 0.91 13.81 -27.18
C ASP A 10 1.62 13.86 -25.82
N THR A 11 0.86 14.24 -24.78
CA THR A 11 1.31 14.12 -23.40
C THR A 11 1.47 12.63 -23.08
N SER A 12 2.62 12.25 -22.52
CA SER A 12 2.85 10.84 -22.18
C SER A 12 1.86 10.36 -21.10
N PRO A 13 1.52 9.05 -21.05
CA PRO A 13 0.66 8.52 -19.99
C PRO A 13 1.17 8.83 -18.57
N PHE A 14 2.49 8.87 -18.39
CA PHE A 14 3.11 9.23 -17.11
C PHE A 14 2.85 10.69 -16.74
N GLU A 15 3.02 11.64 -17.66
CA GLU A 15 2.77 13.06 -17.42
C GLU A 15 1.29 13.34 -17.14
N GLU A 16 0.38 12.67 -17.85
CA GLU A 16 -1.06 12.78 -17.60
C GLU A 16 -1.42 12.27 -16.19
N ALA A 17 -0.87 11.14 -15.78
CA ALA A 17 -1.05 10.62 -14.42
C ALA A 17 -0.43 11.53 -13.36
N ALA A 18 0.74 12.12 -13.63
CA ALA A 18 1.39 13.07 -12.72
C ALA A 18 0.52 14.32 -12.52
N ALA A 19 -0.10 14.83 -13.59
CA ALA A 19 -1.05 15.93 -13.52
C ALA A 19 -2.30 15.55 -12.69
N ALA A 20 -2.82 14.33 -12.84
CA ALA A 20 -3.94 13.84 -12.04
C ALA A 20 -3.60 13.75 -10.54
N VAL A 21 -2.42 13.22 -10.20
CA VAL A 21 -1.92 13.15 -8.81
C VAL A 21 -1.73 14.55 -8.23
N SER A 22 -1.06 15.45 -8.94
CA SER A 22 -0.85 16.84 -8.49
C SER A 22 -2.18 17.56 -8.23
N LYS A 23 -3.15 17.41 -9.14
CA LYS A 23 -4.48 18.02 -8.98
C LYS A 23 -5.25 17.45 -7.80
N ALA A 24 -5.16 16.15 -7.54
CA ALA A 24 -5.76 15.50 -6.38
C ALA A 24 -5.09 15.93 -5.05
N LEU A 25 -3.78 16.19 -5.05
CA LEU A 25 -3.09 16.70 -3.86
C LEU A 25 -3.53 18.12 -3.51
N ASN A 26 -3.60 19.00 -4.51
CA ASN A 26 -3.99 20.40 -4.31
C ASN A 26 -5.42 20.56 -3.75
N GLY A 27 -6.31 19.59 -3.99
CA GLY A 27 -7.64 19.58 -3.40
C GLY A 27 -7.73 18.93 -2.02
N SER A 28 -6.68 18.22 -1.58
CA SER A 28 -6.69 17.38 -0.37
C SER A 28 -5.84 17.95 0.76
N PHE A 29 -4.76 18.67 0.43
CA PHE A 29 -3.84 19.29 1.38
C PHE A 29 -3.77 20.78 1.09
N THR A 30 -4.46 21.62 1.86
CA THR A 30 -4.42 23.07 1.68
C THR A 30 -3.12 23.67 2.22
N GLN A 31 -2.45 24.51 1.42
CA GLN A 31 -1.27 25.29 1.82
C GLN A 31 -1.63 26.28 2.95
N SER A 32 -0.80 26.37 3.99
CA SER A 32 -0.84 27.46 4.97
C SER A 32 0.53 28.15 5.08
N ASP A 33 0.51 29.46 5.26
CA ASP A 33 1.65 30.38 5.05
C ASP A 33 2.61 30.54 6.24
N ASN A 34 2.63 29.66 7.25
CA ASN A 34 3.55 29.85 8.39
C ASN A 34 4.22 28.55 8.85
N ALA A 35 5.56 28.57 8.77
CA ALA A 35 6.44 27.48 9.14
C ALA A 35 7.05 27.78 10.51
N ASP A 36 6.59 27.08 11.56
CA ASP A 36 7.44 26.71 12.69
C ASP A 36 6.70 25.65 13.55
N GLN A 37 7.32 24.46 13.63
CA GLN A 37 6.89 23.19 14.27
C GLN A 37 6.17 22.17 13.34
N ALA A 38 6.96 21.24 12.75
CA ALA A 38 6.52 20.23 11.80
C ALA A 38 6.57 18.80 12.39
N GLY A 39 5.40 18.17 12.57
CA GLY A 39 5.25 16.71 12.60
C GLY A 39 4.75 16.21 11.23
N PRO A 40 4.90 14.91 10.89
CA PRO A 40 4.44 14.39 9.62
C PRO A 40 2.90 14.53 9.48
N ALA A 41 2.44 14.90 8.28
CA ALA A 41 1.05 15.30 8.04
C ALA A 41 0.02 14.17 8.28
N VAL A 42 0.43 12.91 8.14
CA VAL A 42 -0.40 11.69 8.30
C VAL A 42 0.46 10.48 8.70
N SER A 43 -0.13 9.51 9.40
CA SER A 43 0.52 8.24 9.77
C SER A 43 -0.40 7.05 9.57
N LEU A 44 0.15 5.91 9.14
CA LEU A 44 -0.55 4.64 9.06
C LEU A 44 -0.38 3.86 10.36
N THR A 45 -1.48 3.34 10.92
CA THR A 45 -1.48 2.55 12.17
C THR A 45 -1.51 1.06 11.84
N PRO A 46 -0.43 0.30 12.15
CA PRO A 46 -0.40 -1.14 11.94
C PRO A 46 -1.49 -1.87 12.73
N LYS A 47 -2.18 -2.80 12.07
CA LYS A 47 -3.27 -3.58 12.66
C LYS A 47 -2.86 -5.02 12.90
N SER A 48 -2.39 -5.69 11.85
CA SER A 48 -2.03 -7.10 11.90
C SER A 48 -1.14 -7.49 10.74
N PHE A 49 -0.27 -8.46 10.94
CA PHE A 49 0.23 -9.26 9.84
C PHE A 49 -0.88 -10.20 9.33
N PHE A 50 -0.86 -10.47 8.04
CA PHE A 50 -1.92 -11.20 7.35
C PHE A 50 -1.36 -11.89 6.11
N ILE A 51 -1.96 -13.02 5.72
CA ILE A 51 -1.71 -13.65 4.42
C ILE A 51 -2.90 -13.34 3.52
N SER A 52 -2.65 -12.56 2.48
CA SER A 52 -3.66 -12.26 1.48
C SER A 52 -3.71 -13.33 0.39
N TRP A 53 -4.61 -13.16 -0.57
CA TRP A 53 -4.76 -14.08 -1.69
C TRP A 53 -3.42 -14.29 -2.43
N ASN A 54 -3.27 -15.46 -3.05
CA ASN A 54 -2.06 -15.90 -3.73
C ASN A 54 -0.82 -16.00 -2.81
N GLY A 55 -1.05 -16.15 -1.51
CA GLY A 55 0.00 -16.40 -0.52
C GLY A 55 0.89 -15.20 -0.24
N VAL A 56 0.40 -13.98 -0.51
CA VAL A 56 1.18 -12.76 -0.29
C VAL A 56 1.10 -12.36 1.17
N LEU A 57 2.27 -12.25 1.82
CA LEU A 57 2.38 -11.81 3.21
C LEU A 57 2.35 -10.28 3.26
N VAL A 58 1.47 -9.74 4.10
CA VAL A 58 1.25 -8.30 4.20
C VAL A 58 1.24 -7.84 5.65
N LEU A 59 1.60 -6.57 5.84
CA LEU A 59 1.19 -5.82 7.04
C LEU A 59 -0.04 -5.00 6.67
N LEU A 60 -1.16 -5.31 7.34
CA LEU A 60 -2.44 -4.61 7.24
C LEU A 60 -2.44 -3.43 8.21
N PHE A 61 -2.97 -2.29 7.77
CA PHE A 61 -3.23 -1.12 8.61
C PHE A 61 -4.71 -1.02 8.98
N ASP A 62 -5.05 -0.21 9.99
CA ASP A 62 -6.45 0.00 10.37
C ASP A 62 -7.29 0.63 9.26
N GLY A 63 -6.65 1.33 8.32
CA GLY A 63 -7.23 1.89 7.11
C GLY A 63 -6.46 3.14 6.68
N PHE A 64 -6.95 3.83 5.66
CA PHE A 64 -6.34 5.11 5.26
C PHE A 64 -6.74 6.22 6.25
N PRO A 65 -5.77 7.02 6.77
CA PRO A 65 -6.05 8.23 7.52
C PRO A 65 -6.91 9.21 6.70
N PRO A 66 -7.73 10.08 7.34
CA PRO A 66 -8.69 10.93 6.64
C PRO A 66 -8.11 11.72 5.47
N ALA A 67 -6.92 12.31 5.60
CA ALA A 67 -6.31 13.07 4.51
C ALA A 67 -5.86 12.18 3.33
N LEU A 68 -5.37 10.96 3.60
CA LEU A 68 -5.06 9.98 2.54
C LEU A 68 -6.33 9.41 1.91
N GLU A 69 -7.39 9.19 2.69
CA GLU A 69 -8.71 8.80 2.18
C GLU A 69 -9.27 9.88 1.24
N GLN A 70 -9.23 11.14 1.64
CA GLN A 70 -9.65 12.28 0.81
C GLN A 70 -8.81 12.38 -0.47
N PHE A 71 -7.49 12.27 -0.36
CA PHE A 71 -6.60 12.23 -1.52
C PHE A 71 -6.96 11.10 -2.49
N LYS A 72 -7.15 9.90 -1.98
CA LYS A 72 -7.54 8.73 -2.76
C LYS A 72 -8.89 8.94 -3.47
N LEU A 73 -9.89 9.51 -2.78
CA LEU A 73 -11.18 9.86 -3.39
C LEU A 73 -11.03 10.87 -4.53
N GLN A 74 -10.22 11.90 -4.35
CA GLN A 74 -9.97 12.89 -5.38
C GLN A 74 -9.21 12.32 -6.57
N LEU A 75 -8.21 11.46 -6.30
CA LEU A 75 -7.47 10.76 -7.34
C LEU A 75 -8.39 9.83 -8.14
N ASN A 76 -9.26 9.08 -7.48
CA ASN A 76 -10.28 8.25 -8.14
C ASN A 76 -11.16 9.09 -9.09
N ASN A 77 -11.61 10.27 -8.65
CA ASN A 77 -12.39 11.18 -9.49
C ASN A 77 -11.59 11.70 -10.71
N GLN A 78 -10.30 12.04 -10.54
CA GLN A 78 -9.45 12.44 -11.68
C GLN A 78 -9.24 11.29 -12.65
N CYS A 79 -9.01 10.08 -12.15
CA CYS A 79 -8.81 8.89 -12.97
C CYS A 79 -10.06 8.55 -13.80
N SER A 80 -11.25 8.66 -13.22
CA SER A 80 -12.51 8.41 -13.93
C SER A 80 -12.74 9.38 -15.09
N VAL A 81 -12.38 10.66 -14.94
CA VAL A 81 -12.54 11.64 -16.05
C VAL A 81 -11.48 11.49 -17.14
N SER A 82 -10.32 10.89 -16.81
CA SER A 82 -9.19 10.69 -17.72
C SER A 82 -9.15 9.28 -18.34
N GLY A 83 -10.20 8.47 -18.15
CA GLY A 83 -10.34 7.17 -18.79
C GLY A 83 -9.47 6.05 -18.20
N TYR A 84 -8.97 6.21 -16.97
CA TYR A 84 -8.29 5.12 -16.26
C TYR A 84 -9.32 4.10 -15.74
N LYS A 85 -8.88 2.86 -15.57
CA LYS A 85 -9.69 1.78 -14.99
C LYS A 85 -10.14 2.12 -13.58
N THR A 86 -11.29 1.56 -13.21
CA THR A 86 -11.77 1.56 -11.84
C THR A 86 -10.75 0.90 -10.93
N GLU A 87 -10.65 1.41 -9.71
CA GLU A 87 -9.73 0.89 -8.72
C GLU A 87 -9.99 -0.59 -8.41
N ASN A 88 -8.92 -1.39 -8.40
CA ASN A 88 -8.97 -2.80 -8.02
C ASN A 88 -9.17 -2.95 -6.50
N PHE A 89 -9.88 -4.00 -6.10
CA PHE A 89 -10.16 -4.32 -4.68
C PHE A 89 -8.90 -4.32 -3.80
N GLY A 90 -7.77 -4.79 -4.34
CA GLY A 90 -6.51 -4.93 -3.61
C GLY A 90 -5.94 -3.61 -3.05
N SER A 91 -6.21 -2.45 -3.65
CA SER A 91 -5.74 -1.14 -3.16
C SER A 91 -6.76 -0.38 -2.32
N GLN A 92 -7.98 -0.91 -2.16
CA GLN A 92 -9.06 -0.23 -1.43
C GLN A 92 -8.85 -0.18 0.08
N TRP A 93 -7.94 -1.01 0.59
CA TRP A 93 -7.55 -1.10 1.99
C TRP A 93 -6.04 -0.92 2.12
N ALA A 94 -5.61 -0.27 3.20
CA ALA A 94 -4.22 0.09 3.41
C ALA A 94 -3.40 -1.13 3.84
N LYS A 95 -2.33 -1.43 3.10
CA LYS A 95 -1.38 -2.50 3.40
C LYS A 95 -0.01 -2.25 2.79
N ILE A 96 1.01 -2.92 3.31
CA ILE A 96 2.26 -3.14 2.60
C ILE A 96 2.45 -4.63 2.31
N THR A 97 2.94 -4.96 1.12
CA THR A 97 3.45 -6.30 0.84
C THR A 97 4.82 -6.45 1.50
N LEU A 98 5.03 -7.57 2.21
CA LEU A 98 6.28 -7.89 2.90
C LEU A 98 7.05 -8.99 2.16
N ALA A 99 6.32 -10.03 1.75
CA ALA A 99 6.87 -11.18 1.05
C ALA A 99 5.80 -11.81 0.15
N PHE A 100 6.23 -12.58 -0.82
CA PHE A 100 5.37 -13.35 -1.71
C PHE A 100 5.90 -14.78 -1.83
N VAL A 101 5.05 -15.70 -2.27
CA VAL A 101 5.45 -17.10 -2.49
C VAL A 101 6.59 -17.13 -3.50
N ASN A 102 7.64 -17.89 -3.20
CA ASN A 102 8.76 -18.07 -4.12
C ASN A 102 8.28 -18.77 -5.40
N ASP A 103 8.64 -18.22 -6.56
CA ASP A 103 8.21 -18.69 -7.89
C ASP A 103 8.84 -20.05 -8.30
N SER A 104 9.64 -20.67 -7.44
CA SER A 104 10.21 -22.01 -7.65
C SER A 104 9.11 -23.07 -7.79
N SER A 105 9.25 -23.95 -8.78
CA SER A 105 8.32 -25.04 -9.07
C SER A 105 8.13 -26.05 -7.93
N ASP A 106 9.03 -26.03 -6.94
CA ASP A 106 9.02 -26.96 -5.81
C ASP A 106 8.16 -26.48 -4.64
N VAL A 107 7.68 -25.23 -4.67
CA VAL A 107 6.82 -24.69 -3.62
C VAL A 107 5.40 -25.26 -3.74
N LYS A 108 5.04 -26.14 -2.80
CA LYS A 108 3.72 -26.76 -2.76
C LYS A 108 2.68 -25.81 -2.15
N PRO A 109 1.39 -25.88 -2.54
CA PRO A 109 0.31 -25.20 -1.84
C PRO A 109 0.34 -25.50 -0.32
N LEU A 110 -0.05 -24.52 0.50
CA LEU A 110 -0.18 -24.72 1.95
C LEU A 110 -1.27 -25.74 2.25
N SER A 111 -0.97 -26.70 3.11
CA SER A 111 -1.98 -27.48 3.82
C SER A 111 -2.70 -26.61 4.85
N LEU A 112 -3.85 -27.10 5.35
CA LEU A 112 -4.60 -26.41 6.39
C LEU A 112 -3.80 -26.25 7.70
N ASP A 113 -2.99 -27.24 8.06
CA ASP A 113 -2.15 -27.19 9.26
C ASP A 113 -1.00 -26.18 9.10
N GLU A 114 -0.36 -26.15 7.93
CA GLU A 114 0.65 -25.11 7.62
C GLU A 114 0.02 -23.70 7.62
N PHE A 115 -1.19 -23.54 7.08
CA PHE A 115 -1.92 -22.28 7.11
C PHE A 115 -2.22 -21.82 8.54
N ARG A 116 -2.72 -22.72 9.39
CA ARG A 116 -2.96 -22.46 10.81
C ARG A 116 -1.68 -22.06 11.53
N LYS A 117 -0.59 -22.77 11.28
CA LYS A 117 0.71 -22.47 11.87
C LYS A 117 1.22 -21.08 11.48
N LEU A 118 1.09 -20.70 10.21
CA LEU A 118 1.45 -19.36 9.74
C LEU A 118 0.56 -18.28 10.36
N LYS A 119 -0.75 -18.55 10.49
CA LYS A 119 -1.70 -17.67 11.17
C LYS A 119 -1.34 -17.46 12.66
N GLU A 120 -0.92 -18.51 13.37
CA GLU A 120 -0.42 -18.41 14.75
C GLU A 120 0.80 -17.46 14.85
N ILE A 121 1.76 -17.60 13.94
CA ILE A 121 2.95 -16.73 13.87
C ILE A 121 2.53 -15.27 13.66
N PHE A 122 1.57 -15.01 12.76
CA PHE A 122 1.06 -13.65 12.53
C PHE A 122 0.32 -13.09 13.74
N VAL A 123 -0.56 -13.86 14.38
CA VAL A 123 -1.31 -13.41 15.57
C VAL A 123 -0.35 -13.07 16.71
N LYS A 124 0.64 -13.95 16.98
CA LYS A 124 1.69 -13.72 17.99
C LYS A 124 2.47 -12.43 17.71
N SER A 125 2.91 -12.24 16.46
CA SER A 125 3.72 -11.08 16.06
C SER A 125 2.92 -9.78 16.07
N SER A 126 1.63 -9.83 15.75
CA SER A 126 0.75 -8.66 15.71
C SER A 126 0.35 -8.14 17.10
N ALA A 127 0.47 -8.98 18.14
CA ALA A 127 0.12 -8.59 19.52
C ALA A 127 0.92 -7.38 20.05
N TRP A 128 2.06 -7.06 19.44
CA TRP A 128 2.87 -5.89 19.76
C TRP A 128 2.21 -4.57 19.35
N PHE A 129 1.42 -4.55 18.27
CA PHE A 129 0.79 -3.32 17.77
C PHE A 129 -0.21 -2.71 18.76
N ALA A 130 -0.81 -3.51 19.63
CA ALA A 130 -1.71 -3.03 20.68
C ALA A 130 -0.98 -2.42 21.90
N ARG A 131 0.35 -2.56 21.98
CA ARG A 131 1.14 -2.20 23.17
C ARG A 131 2.12 -1.05 22.93
N GLU A 132 2.52 -0.86 21.69
CA GLU A 132 3.62 0.03 21.30
C GLU A 132 3.16 1.01 20.21
N ASP A 133 3.79 2.19 20.17
CA ASP A 133 3.55 3.14 19.09
C ASP A 133 4.33 2.71 17.83
N CYS A 134 3.64 1.96 16.97
CA CYS A 134 4.17 1.48 15.71
C CYS A 134 3.71 2.31 14.51
N ASN A 135 3.19 3.53 14.72
CA ASN A 135 2.66 4.37 13.65
C ASN A 135 3.76 4.75 12.65
N ILE A 136 3.48 4.54 11.36
CA ILE A 136 4.42 4.84 10.28
C ILE A 136 4.07 6.18 9.65
N PRO A 137 4.97 7.17 9.65
CA PRO A 137 4.70 8.45 9.00
C PRO A 137 4.62 8.27 7.48
N VAL A 138 3.63 8.93 6.87
CA VAL A 138 3.51 9.04 5.41
C VAL A 138 3.90 10.46 5.03
N ILE A 139 5.12 10.59 4.50
CA ILE A 139 5.75 11.89 4.20
C ILE A 139 5.58 12.33 2.74
N ASN A 140 5.39 11.37 1.84
CA ASN A 140 5.20 11.62 0.42
C ASN A 140 4.26 10.57 -0.20
N VAL A 141 3.76 10.91 -1.36
CA VAL A 141 3.21 9.94 -2.32
C VAL A 141 4.03 10.01 -3.59
N SER A 142 4.21 8.89 -4.26
CA SER A 142 5.01 8.76 -5.47
C SER A 142 4.16 8.20 -6.60
N LEU A 143 4.25 8.80 -7.78
CA LEU A 143 3.84 8.16 -9.02
C LEU A 143 5.02 7.34 -9.55
N VAL A 144 4.78 6.07 -9.85
CA VAL A 144 5.83 5.11 -10.25
C VAL A 144 5.41 4.37 -11.50
N GLU A 145 6.23 4.45 -12.55
CA GLU A 145 6.23 3.51 -13.66
C GLU A 145 7.25 2.41 -13.36
N TYR A 146 6.85 1.15 -13.45
CA TYR A 146 7.67 0.02 -13.01
C TYR A 146 7.69 -1.14 -14.00
N GLU A 147 8.72 -1.98 -13.89
CA GLU A 147 8.78 -3.29 -14.56
C GLU A 147 8.24 -4.40 -13.67
N TRP A 148 8.48 -4.32 -12.37
CA TRP A 148 8.07 -5.32 -11.39
C TRP A 148 7.06 -4.75 -10.41
N ARG A 149 6.00 -5.51 -10.11
CA ARG A 149 4.99 -5.11 -9.12
C ARG A 149 5.54 -4.90 -7.72
N SER A 150 6.68 -5.52 -7.40
CA SER A 150 7.39 -5.27 -6.15
C SER A 150 7.98 -3.86 -6.05
N LEU A 151 8.02 -3.10 -7.15
CA LEU A 151 8.66 -1.79 -7.27
C LEU A 151 10.17 -1.80 -6.95
N GLU A 152 10.80 -2.96 -7.02
CA GLU A 152 12.26 -3.10 -6.90
C GLU A 152 12.99 -2.75 -8.21
N GLN A 153 12.22 -2.69 -9.31
CA GLN A 153 12.68 -2.26 -10.62
C GLN A 153 11.77 -1.16 -11.18
N VAL A 154 12.12 0.08 -10.85
CA VAL A 154 11.41 1.30 -11.24
C VAL A 154 12.01 1.89 -12.51
N LYS A 155 11.16 2.26 -13.48
CA LYS A 155 11.56 2.99 -14.69
C LYS A 155 11.61 4.48 -14.45
N GLN A 156 10.53 5.01 -13.90
CA GLN A 156 10.34 6.43 -13.66
C GLN A 156 9.58 6.64 -12.37
N LYS A 157 9.99 7.65 -11.60
CA LYS A 157 9.37 8.02 -10.33
C LYS A 157 9.23 9.53 -10.24
N TYR A 158 8.09 9.97 -9.74
CA TYR A 158 7.85 11.38 -9.38
C TYR A 158 7.31 11.44 -7.95
N ASP A 159 8.03 12.14 -7.07
CA ASP A 159 7.66 12.32 -5.67
C ASP A 159 6.84 13.58 -5.45
N PHE A 160 5.81 13.47 -4.61
CA PHE A 160 5.00 14.58 -4.14
C PHE A 160 5.04 14.60 -2.61
N GLU A 161 5.62 15.66 -2.04
CA GLU A 161 5.70 15.83 -0.59
C GLU A 161 4.32 16.16 0.01
N LEU A 162 4.01 15.53 1.14
CA LEU A 162 2.83 15.86 1.92
C LEU A 162 3.22 16.92 2.97
N THR A 163 2.98 18.20 2.66
CA THR A 163 3.25 19.29 3.61
C THR A 163 2.24 19.26 4.75
N SER A 164 2.71 19.17 6.00
CA SER A 164 1.88 19.27 7.20
C SER A 164 1.39 20.71 7.39
N SER A 165 0.11 20.98 7.16
CA SER A 165 -0.51 22.22 7.63
C SER A 165 -0.82 22.06 9.12
N ALA A 166 0.04 22.59 9.99
CA ALA A 166 -0.19 22.57 11.43
C ALA A 166 -1.33 23.54 11.80
N ALA A 167 -2.20 23.08 12.69
CA ALA A 167 -3.48 23.67 13.04
C ALA A 167 -3.43 25.16 13.42
N ALA A 168 -4.31 25.95 12.79
CA ALA A 168 -4.74 27.23 13.34
C ALA A 168 -6.27 27.37 13.24
N GLY A 169 -6.93 27.35 14.41
CA GLY A 169 -8.20 28.03 14.60
C GLY A 169 -9.48 27.20 14.46
N GLY A 170 -9.64 26.14 15.25
CA GLY A 170 -10.96 25.50 15.41
C GLY A 170 -10.93 24.14 16.10
N GLY A 171 -10.61 24.11 17.40
CA GLY A 171 -10.97 23.08 18.39
C GLY A 171 -11.40 21.64 18.03
N GLY A 172 -10.84 20.95 17.02
CA GLY A 172 -11.37 19.62 16.66
C GLY A 172 -10.55 18.71 15.72
N GLY A 173 -9.23 18.84 15.61
CA GLY A 173 -8.45 18.07 14.62
C GLY A 173 -7.16 17.39 15.09
N LEU A 174 -6.83 17.41 16.39
CA LEU A 174 -5.82 16.49 16.92
C LEU A 174 -6.48 15.09 16.99
N GLY A 175 -6.09 14.17 16.11
CA GLY A 175 -6.44 12.75 16.29
C GLY A 175 -7.82 12.32 15.81
N LEU A 176 -8.25 12.72 14.61
CA LEU A 176 -9.26 11.91 13.93
C LEU A 176 -8.58 10.62 13.47
N GLY A 177 -8.71 9.58 14.29
CA GLY A 177 -8.35 8.22 13.90
C GLY A 177 -9.04 7.81 12.60
N VAL A 178 -8.62 6.69 12.03
CA VAL A 178 -9.18 6.12 10.79
C VAL A 178 -10.72 6.13 10.86
N SER A 179 -11.38 6.56 9.79
CA SER A 179 -12.85 6.63 9.74
C SER A 179 -13.48 5.24 9.95
N ALA A 180 -14.69 5.18 10.50
CA ALA A 180 -15.38 3.91 10.72
C ALA A 180 -15.57 3.11 9.42
N GLU A 181 -15.75 3.80 8.28
CA GLU A 181 -15.83 3.17 6.97
C GLU A 181 -14.51 2.51 6.56
N GLN A 182 -13.37 3.19 6.75
CA GLN A 182 -12.06 2.63 6.46
C GLN A 182 -11.72 1.46 7.39
N GLN A 183 -12.05 1.57 8.69
CA GLN A 183 -11.91 0.45 9.61
C GLN A 183 -12.76 -0.75 9.19
N ALA A 184 -14.00 -0.51 8.75
CA ALA A 184 -14.89 -1.56 8.26
C ALA A 184 -14.34 -2.25 7.00
N LYS A 185 -13.73 -1.51 6.07
CA LYS A 185 -13.05 -2.09 4.89
C LYS A 185 -11.90 -3.00 5.29
N SER A 186 -11.02 -2.53 6.18
CA SER A 186 -9.90 -3.34 6.69
C SER A 186 -10.38 -4.57 7.45
N ASN A 187 -11.40 -4.42 8.30
CA ASN A 187 -11.99 -5.53 9.06
C ASN A 187 -12.69 -6.56 8.16
N SER A 188 -13.37 -6.12 7.11
CA SER A 188 -14.00 -6.99 6.12
C SER A 188 -12.98 -7.97 5.53
N VAL A 189 -11.87 -7.44 5.01
CA VAL A 189 -10.81 -8.26 4.41
C VAL A 189 -10.15 -9.16 5.46
N PHE A 190 -9.88 -8.60 6.64
CA PHE A 190 -9.27 -9.36 7.72
C PHE A 190 -10.15 -10.53 8.17
N SER A 191 -11.47 -10.35 8.24
CA SER A 191 -12.41 -11.40 8.66
C SER A 191 -12.54 -12.56 7.66
N GLU A 192 -12.07 -12.41 6.41
CA GLU A 192 -12.13 -13.49 5.42
C GLU A 192 -11.37 -14.74 5.88
N TRP A 193 -10.26 -14.58 6.61
CA TRP A 193 -9.44 -15.71 7.08
C TRP A 193 -9.95 -16.37 8.38
N ASP A 194 -11.07 -15.91 8.93
CA ASP A 194 -11.70 -16.52 10.11
C ASP A 194 -12.29 -17.89 9.77
N ASN A 195 -12.77 -18.05 8.52
CA ASN A 195 -13.13 -19.35 7.95
C ASN A 195 -11.95 -19.91 7.16
N GLU A 196 -11.05 -20.57 7.87
CA GLU A 196 -9.76 -21.04 7.36
C GLU A 196 -9.91 -21.98 6.16
N GLU A 197 -10.83 -22.94 6.24
CA GLU A 197 -11.10 -23.90 5.18
C GLU A 197 -11.64 -23.23 3.90
N ALA A 198 -12.49 -22.21 4.04
CA ALA A 198 -13.03 -21.48 2.89
C ALA A 198 -12.02 -20.46 2.31
N TYR A 199 -11.10 -19.96 3.14
CA TYR A 199 -10.13 -18.94 2.73
C TYR A 199 -8.88 -19.54 2.06
N LEU A 200 -8.44 -20.72 2.51
CA LEU A 200 -7.23 -21.37 2.04
C LEU A 200 -7.14 -21.53 0.50
N PRO A 201 -8.22 -21.84 -0.25
CA PRO A 201 -8.17 -21.86 -1.71
C PRO A 201 -7.75 -20.53 -2.34
N ASN A 202 -8.14 -19.39 -1.76
CA ASN A 202 -7.73 -18.07 -2.26
C ASN A 202 -6.25 -17.80 -1.96
N VAL A 203 -5.76 -18.26 -0.82
CA VAL A 203 -4.34 -18.18 -0.45
C VAL A 203 -3.48 -19.03 -1.38
N ASN A 204 -3.94 -20.23 -1.72
CA ASN A 204 -3.21 -21.14 -2.61
C ASN A 204 -3.44 -20.87 -4.10
N ALA A 205 -4.26 -19.89 -4.46
CA ALA A 205 -4.51 -19.54 -5.85
C ALA A 205 -3.21 -19.05 -6.53
N VAL A 206 -3.07 -19.36 -7.81
CA VAL A 206 -1.92 -18.90 -8.59
C VAL A 206 -2.11 -17.43 -8.92
N GLY A 207 -1.28 -16.58 -8.31
CA GLY A 207 -1.20 -15.16 -8.62
C GLY A 207 -0.27 -14.88 -9.79
N ALA A 208 -0.25 -13.62 -10.20
CA ALA A 208 0.77 -13.15 -11.13
C ALA A 208 2.07 -12.85 -10.35
N PRO A 209 3.25 -13.16 -10.93
CA PRO A 209 4.53 -13.02 -10.26
C PRO A 209 4.84 -11.56 -9.90
N TYR A 210 5.49 -11.34 -8.76
CA TYR A 210 5.86 -10.01 -8.28
C TYR A 210 7.10 -9.43 -8.97
N ARG A 211 8.05 -10.31 -9.34
CA ARG A 211 9.33 -9.97 -10.00
C ARG A 211 9.35 -10.49 -11.44
N SER A 212 8.44 -10.00 -12.28
CA SER A 212 8.36 -10.45 -13.68
C SER A 212 8.15 -9.28 -14.64
N PRO A 213 8.91 -9.20 -15.74
CA PRO A 213 8.71 -8.21 -16.79
C PRO A 213 7.54 -8.54 -17.73
N LEU A 214 6.85 -9.68 -17.51
CA LEU A 214 5.75 -10.15 -18.38
C LEU A 214 4.51 -9.26 -18.30
N GLU A 215 4.46 -8.35 -17.34
CA GLU A 215 3.44 -7.33 -17.28
C GLU A 215 3.97 -6.03 -17.85
N THR A 216 3.37 -5.64 -18.97
CA THR A 216 3.63 -4.37 -19.65
C THR A 216 3.54 -3.21 -18.68
N ASN A 217 4.61 -2.41 -18.58
CA ASN A 217 4.77 -1.12 -17.88
C ASN A 217 3.57 -0.73 -17.00
N GLY A 218 3.62 -1.15 -15.73
CA GLY A 218 2.61 -0.75 -14.76
C GLY A 218 2.83 0.68 -14.30
N LEU A 219 1.74 1.39 -14.01
CA LEU A 219 1.76 2.73 -13.43
C LEU A 219 0.99 2.70 -12.11
N THR A 220 1.53 3.26 -11.04
CA THR A 220 0.88 3.23 -9.72
C THR A 220 1.20 4.48 -8.90
N CYS A 221 0.25 4.87 -8.06
CA CYS A 221 0.44 5.87 -7.02
C CYS A 221 0.58 5.15 -5.67
N VAL A 222 1.71 5.35 -5.01
CA VAL A 222 2.09 4.66 -3.76
C VAL A 222 2.62 5.63 -2.73
N SER A 223 2.79 5.17 -1.50
CA SER A 223 3.69 5.80 -0.54
C SER A 223 4.75 4.78 -0.14
N PHE A 224 6.03 5.10 -0.36
CA PHE A 224 7.13 4.29 0.16
C PHE A 224 7.28 4.54 1.66
N LEU A 225 7.35 3.47 2.44
CA LEU A 225 7.33 3.54 3.89
C LEU A 225 8.69 3.15 4.46
N ASP A 226 9.34 4.08 5.16
CA ASP A 226 10.57 3.76 5.90
C ASP A 226 10.22 3.09 7.22
N VAL A 227 9.91 1.79 7.17
CA VAL A 227 9.58 0.99 8.37
C VAL A 227 10.72 0.97 9.39
N ARG A 228 11.96 1.22 8.98
CA ARG A 228 13.15 1.26 9.86
C ARG A 228 13.18 2.52 10.73
N SER A 229 12.48 3.57 10.32
CA SER A 229 12.28 4.77 11.14
C SER A 229 11.43 4.51 12.39
N VAL A 230 10.76 3.36 12.46
CA VAL A 230 9.94 2.90 13.59
C VAL A 230 10.60 1.63 14.17
N PRO A 231 11.55 1.75 15.12
CA PRO A 231 12.40 0.63 15.54
C PRO A 231 11.64 -0.60 16.04
N VAL A 232 10.55 -0.38 16.78
CA VAL A 232 9.72 -1.48 17.32
C VAL A 232 9.03 -2.26 16.19
N LEU A 233 8.46 -1.56 15.22
CA LEU A 233 7.86 -2.19 14.05
C LEU A 233 8.91 -2.96 13.24
N TRP A 234 10.07 -2.34 12.99
CA TRP A 234 11.16 -2.99 12.25
C TRP A 234 11.62 -4.28 12.94
N GLN A 235 11.85 -4.23 14.25
CA GLN A 235 12.22 -5.40 15.03
C GLN A 235 11.16 -6.49 14.95
N THR A 236 9.87 -6.11 14.99
CA THR A 236 8.75 -7.05 14.86
C THR A 236 8.73 -7.71 13.48
N ILE A 237 8.99 -6.96 12.40
CA ILE A 237 9.10 -7.50 11.04
C ILE A 237 10.29 -8.46 10.93
N CYS A 238 11.45 -8.13 11.50
CA CYS A 238 12.60 -9.03 11.52
C CYS A 238 12.30 -10.34 12.26
N MET A 239 11.70 -10.27 13.44
CA MET A 239 11.33 -11.46 14.21
C MET A 239 10.29 -12.31 13.46
N LEU A 240 9.31 -11.67 12.81
CA LEU A 240 8.35 -12.36 11.98
C LEU A 240 9.04 -13.11 10.84
N LYS A 241 9.99 -12.46 10.17
CA LYS A 241 10.77 -13.06 9.09
C LYS A 241 11.54 -14.29 9.57
N ASP A 242 12.20 -14.19 10.72
CA ASP A 242 12.95 -15.30 11.31
C ASP A 242 12.02 -16.46 11.70
N ASP A 243 10.88 -16.18 12.34
CA ASP A 243 9.87 -17.18 12.72
C ASP A 243 9.29 -17.90 11.48
N ILE A 244 9.05 -17.18 10.38
CA ILE A 244 8.54 -17.76 9.12
C ILE A 244 9.61 -18.58 8.41
N GLU A 245 10.85 -18.10 8.31
CA GLU A 245 11.92 -18.85 7.64
C GLU A 245 12.27 -20.13 8.41
N ALA A 246 12.16 -20.11 9.75
CA ALA A 246 12.37 -21.30 10.57
C ALA A 246 11.30 -22.39 10.33
N GLU A 247 10.03 -22.00 10.14
CA GLU A 247 8.91 -22.92 9.94
C GLU A 247 8.72 -23.31 8.46
N PHE A 248 9.00 -22.38 7.53
CA PHE A 248 8.76 -22.50 6.10
C PHE A 248 9.99 -22.11 5.27
N PRO A 249 11.12 -22.82 5.42
CA PRO A 249 12.39 -22.42 4.83
C PRO A 249 12.31 -22.30 3.30
N GLY A 250 12.74 -21.15 2.78
CA GLY A 250 12.76 -20.84 1.35
C GLY A 250 11.39 -20.70 0.67
N ARG A 251 10.28 -20.80 1.42
CA ARG A 251 8.93 -20.71 0.85
C ARG A 251 8.58 -19.31 0.36
N TYR A 252 9.07 -18.28 1.06
CA TYR A 252 8.73 -16.89 0.79
C TYR A 252 9.94 -16.08 0.34
N GLU A 253 9.74 -15.23 -0.64
CA GLU A 253 10.71 -14.25 -1.08
C GLU A 253 10.32 -12.87 -0.52
N TRP A 254 11.23 -12.30 0.27
CA TRP A 254 11.00 -11.01 0.94
C TRP A 254 11.30 -9.85 0.00
N MET A 255 10.44 -8.83 0.06
CA MET A 255 10.69 -7.56 -0.60
C MET A 255 11.92 -6.87 0.01
N ARG A 256 12.65 -6.12 -0.82
CA ARG A 256 13.69 -5.21 -0.33
C ARG A 256 13.08 -4.12 0.55
N ASP A 257 13.79 -3.80 1.63
CA ASP A 257 13.37 -2.80 2.63
C ASP A 257 13.06 -1.43 2.00
N ASP A 258 13.84 -1.03 0.98
CA ASP A 258 13.68 0.25 0.27
C ASP A 258 12.50 0.26 -0.72
N SER A 259 11.88 -0.89 -0.95
CA SER A 259 10.76 -1.07 -1.88
C SER A 259 9.43 -1.33 -1.15
N LEU A 260 9.43 -1.36 0.18
CA LEU A 260 8.21 -1.48 0.97
C LEU A 260 7.32 -0.26 0.76
N HIS A 261 6.10 -0.50 0.26
CA HIS A 261 5.19 0.57 -0.14
C HIS A 261 3.74 0.21 0.15
N CYS A 262 2.95 1.25 0.44
CA CYS A 262 1.50 1.18 0.51
C CYS A 262 0.91 1.71 -0.79
N THR A 263 0.19 0.86 -1.53
CA THR A 263 -0.46 1.28 -2.76
C THR A 263 -1.66 2.16 -2.46
N ILE A 264 -1.59 3.42 -2.88
CA ILE A 264 -2.72 4.34 -2.79
C ILE A 264 -3.69 4.08 -3.92
N ARG A 265 -3.20 3.89 -5.15
CA ARG A 265 -4.05 3.57 -6.31
C ARG A 265 -3.21 3.05 -7.48
N ALA A 266 -3.56 1.88 -8.04
CA ALA A 266 -3.05 1.49 -9.36
C ALA A 266 -3.53 2.48 -10.43
N MET A 267 -2.72 2.80 -11.44
CA MET A 267 -2.98 3.83 -12.46
C MET A 267 -3.06 3.21 -13.86
N ASP A 268 -3.77 2.09 -13.97
CA ASP A 268 -3.93 1.36 -15.23
C ASP A 268 -4.99 2.03 -16.12
N LYS A 269 -4.69 2.18 -17.42
CA LYS A 269 -5.68 2.50 -18.46
C LYS A 269 -6.32 1.24 -19.05
#